data_AF-A0A2M8X441-F1
#
_entry.id   AF-A0A2M8X441-F1
#
_cell.length_a   1.000
_cell.length_b   1.000
_cell.length_c   1.000
_cell.angle_alpha   90.00
_cell.angle_beta   90.00
_cell.angle_gamma   90.00
#
_symmetry.space_group_name_H-M   'P 1'
#
loop_
_entity.id
_entity.type
_entity.pdbx_description
1 polymer ?
#
loop_
_entity_poly.entity_id
_entity_poly.type
_entity_poly.pdbx_seq_one_letter_code
_entity_poly.pdbx_strand_id
1 'polypeptide(L)' 'MQDCECALVSDTGAIEQVGVLQLPKNMTGDAAPQPGIYLGAFAMQVGMKDRKIGAVLTSLTPYTVPKLPASSKPS' A
#
# COMPACT_ATOMS: atom_id res chain seq x y z
N MET A 1 12.16 -4.14 11.20
CA MET A 1 10.94 -3.74 10.47
C MET A 1 10.82 -2.25 10.64
N GLN A 2 10.53 -1.55 9.56
CA GLN A 2 10.35 -0.10 9.56
C GLN A 2 8.89 0.17 9.23
N ASP A 3 8.30 1.13 9.94
CA ASP A 3 6.94 1.57 9.66
C ASP A 3 6.99 2.61 8.53
N CYS A 4 6.09 2.47 7.56
CA CYS A 4 5.89 3.40 6.46
C CYS A 4 4.48 3.98 6.56
N GLU A 5 4.35 5.30 6.65
CA GLU A 5 3.03 5.95 6.63
C GLU A 5 2.36 5.73 5.28
N CYS A 6 1.12 5.28 5.30
CA CYS A 6 0.38 4.88 4.11
C CYS A 6 -1.07 5.36 4.18
N ALA A 7 -1.67 5.58 3.01
CA ALA A 7 -3.09 5.79 2.86
C ALA A 7 -3.68 4.72 1.94
N LEU A 8 -4.81 4.14 2.35
CA LEU A 8 -5.65 3.35 1.47
C LEU A 8 -6.49 4.31 0.63
N VAL A 9 -6.48 4.08 -0.68
CA VAL A 9 -7.22 4.86 -1.66
C VAL A 9 -8.32 4.02 -2.27
N SER A 10 -9.48 4.63 -2.50
CA SER A 10 -10.57 4.06 -3.27
C SER A 10 -10.19 3.93 -4.75
N ASP A 11 -11.04 3.25 -5.52
CA ASP A 11 -10.95 3.18 -6.98
C ASP A 11 -11.01 4.54 -7.68
N THR A 12 -11.66 5.54 -7.06
CA THR A 12 -11.73 6.93 -7.50
C THR A 12 -10.53 7.77 -7.08
N GLY A 13 -9.57 7.18 -6.35
CA GLY A 13 -8.39 7.85 -5.84
C GLY A 13 -8.64 8.72 -4.60
N ALA A 14 -9.82 8.62 -3.99
CA ALA A 14 -10.11 9.29 -2.72
C ALA A 14 -9.42 8.53 -1.58
N ILE A 15 -8.81 9.25 -0.64
CA ILE A 15 -8.23 8.65 0.56
C ILE A 15 -9.38 8.19 1.46
N GLU A 16 -9.39 6.89 1.79
CA GLU A 16 -10.38 6.32 2.70
C GLU A 16 -9.84 6.25 4.14
N GLN A 17 -8.60 5.77 4.29
CA GLN A 17 -8.01 5.53 5.61
C GLN A 17 -6.50 5.77 5.58
N VAL A 18 -5.95 6.25 6.70
CA VAL A 18 -4.52 6.41 6.92
C VAL A 18 -4.05 5.42 7.98
N GLY A 19 -2.85 4.87 7.79
CA GLY A 19 -2.24 3.92 8.72
C GLY A 19 -0.76 3.76 8.44
N VAL A 20 -0.20 2.66 8.93
CA VAL A 20 1.20 2.30 8.70
C VAL A 20 1.31 0.91 8.07
N LEU A 21 2.23 0.77 7.13
CA LEU A 21 2.62 -0.48 6.53
C LEU A 21 3.98 -0.91 7.09
N GLN A 22 4.05 -2.12 7.63
CA GLN A 22 5.31 -2.69 8.10
C GLN A 22 6.12 -3.21 6.92
N LEU A 23 7.25 -2.57 6.64
CA LEU A 23 8.12 -2.99 5.56
C LEU A 23 8.98 -4.18 5.99
N PRO A 24 9.01 -5.26 5.18
CA PRO A 24 9.92 -6.38 5.41
C PRO A 24 11.36 -5.93 5.18
N LYS A 25 12.33 -6.63 5.79
CA LYS A 25 13.75 -6.19 5.82
C LYS A 25 14.35 -5.95 4.43
N ASN A 26 13.90 -6.70 3.43
CA ASN A 26 14.34 -6.59 2.04
C ASN A 26 13.79 -5.33 1.31
N MET A 27 12.92 -4.55 1.95
CA MET A 27 12.32 -3.31 1.42
C MET A 27 12.65 -2.11 2.34
N THR A 28 13.83 -2.11 2.95
CA THR A 28 14.30 -1.01 3.83
C THR A 28 15.65 -0.48 3.36
N GLY A 29 16.04 0.72 3.82
CA GLY A 29 17.27 1.39 3.36
C GLY A 29 17.19 1.79 1.88
N ASP A 30 18.23 1.49 1.11
CA ASP A 30 18.30 1.83 -0.32
C ASP A 30 17.24 1.10 -1.18
N ALA A 31 16.69 0.00 -0.67
CA ALA A 31 15.60 -0.76 -1.30
C ALA A 31 14.21 -0.29 -0.83
N ALA A 32 14.12 0.78 -0.04
CA ALA A 32 12.85 1.31 0.39
C ALA A 32 12.03 1.83 -0.81
N PRO A 33 10.72 1.58 -0.82
CA PRO A 33 9.85 2.14 -1.85
C PRO A 33 9.89 3.66 -1.79
N GLN A 34 9.95 4.29 -2.96
CA GLN A 34 9.83 5.73 -3.07
C GLN A 34 8.38 6.17 -2.78
N PRO A 35 8.13 7.42 -2.39
CA PRO A 35 6.77 7.92 -2.24
C PRO A 35 5.97 7.76 -3.54
N GLY A 36 4.77 7.18 -3.46
CA GLY A 36 3.95 6.91 -4.64
C GLY A 36 2.73 6.05 -4.34
N ILE A 37 2.00 5.67 -5.40
CA ILE A 37 0.82 4.80 -5.32
C ILE A 37 1.24 3.40 -5.77
N TYR A 38 0.86 2.39 -4.99
CA TYR A 38 1.27 1.00 -5.19
C TYR A 38 0.09 0.05 -4.99
N LEU A 39 0.12 -1.06 -5.72
CA LEU A 39 -0.63 -2.27 -5.37
C LEU A 39 0.23 -3.12 -4.43
N GLY A 40 -0.30 -3.40 -3.23
CA GLY A 40 0.33 -4.28 -2.27
C GLY A 40 -0.13 -5.73 -2.41
N ALA A 41 0.81 -6.67 -2.45
CA ALA A 41 0.52 -8.10 -2.32
C ALA A 41 0.88 -8.58 -0.91
N PHE A 42 0.00 -9.42 -0.34
CA PHE A 42 0.16 -9.94 1.01
C PHE A 42 0.09 -11.46 1.02
N ALA A 43 0.96 -12.09 1.80
CA ALA A 43 0.88 -13.50 2.13
C ALA A 43 0.35 -13.69 3.54
N MET A 44 -0.41 -14.75 3.75
CA MET A 44 -0.90 -15.13 5.08
C MET A 44 0.17 -15.92 5.81
N GLN A 45 0.61 -15.44 6.97
CA GLN A 45 1.66 -16.08 7.77
C GLN A 45 1.26 -16.16 9.24
N VAL A 46 1.81 -17.15 9.94
CA VAL A 46 1.64 -17.29 11.39
C VAL A 46 2.54 -16.26 12.08
N GLY A 47 1.94 -15.39 12.89
CA GLY A 47 2.65 -14.48 13.77
C GLY A 47 3.37 -15.25 14.87
N MET A 48 4.70 -15.08 14.97
CA MET A 48 5.50 -15.79 15.97
C MET A 48 5.15 -15.42 17.42
N LYS A 49 4.60 -14.21 17.64
CA LYS A 49 4.31 -13.67 18.98
C LYS A 49 2.97 -14.15 19.54
N ASP A 50 1.93 -14.13 18.72
CA ASP A 50 0.54 -14.41 19.12
C ASP A 50 -0.03 -15.68 18.50
N ARG A 51 0.73 -16.33 17.61
CA ARG A 51 0.36 -17.53 16.83
C ARG A 51 -0.88 -17.32 15.95
N LYS A 52 -1.26 -16.08 15.68
CA LYS A 52 -2.40 -15.77 14.81
C LYS A 52 -1.96 -15.73 13.36
N ILE A 53 -2.89 -16.02 12.44
CA ILE A 53 -2.66 -15.78 11.02
C ILE A 53 -2.85 -14.30 10.74
N GLY A 54 -1.84 -13.67 10.15
CA GLY A 54 -1.86 -12.26 9.74
C GLY A 54 -1.39 -12.09 8.31
N ALA A 55 -1.79 -10.97 7.70
CA ALA A 55 -1.30 -10.56 6.40
C ALA A 55 0.10 -9.93 6.54
N VAL A 56 1.04 -10.38 5.73
CA VAL A 56 2.42 -9.86 5.68
C VAL A 56 2.69 -9.39 4.26
N LEU A 57 3.15 -8.15 4.11
CA LEU A 57 3.49 -7.56 2.82
C LEU A 57 4.64 -8.35 2.17
N THR A 58 4.47 -8.73 0.92
CA THR A 58 5.48 -9.45 0.14
C THR A 58 5.97 -8.66 -1.07
N SER A 59 5.14 -7.80 -1.65
CA SER A 59 5.55 -6.92 -2.75
C SER A 59 4.72 -5.65 -2.83
N LEU A 60 5.32 -4.61 -3.39
CA LEU A 60 4.66 -3.38 -3.81
C LEU A 60 4.94 -3.21 -5.31
N THR A 61 3.89 -3.12 -6.10
CA THR A 61 3.99 -2.85 -7.54
C THR A 61 3.50 -1.43 -7.81
N PRO A 62 4.29 -0.55 -8.47
CA PRO A 62 3.84 0.79 -8.82
C PRO A 62 2.50 0.76 -9.55
N TYR A 63 1.57 1.60 -9.12
CA TYR A 63 0.23 1.67 -9.70
C TYR A 63 -0.05 3.06 -10.24
N THR A 64 -0.40 3.12 -11.52
CA THR A 64 -0.84 4.36 -12.15
C THR A 64 -2.36 4.39 -12.08
N VAL A 65 -2.91 5.35 -11.34
CA VAL A 65 -4.36 5.54 -11.27
C VAL A 65 -4.83 5.99 -12.66
N PRO A 66 -5.79 5.28 -13.29
CA PRO A 66 -6.37 5.73 -14.54
C PRO A 66 -6.98 7.12 -14.35
N LYS A 67 -6.56 8.09 -15.17
CA LYS A 67 -7.15 9.43 -15.15
C LYS A 67 -8.64 9.30 -15.51
N LEU A 68 -9.52 9.50 -14.54
CA LEU A 68 -10.94 9.65 -14.82
C LEU A 68 -11.10 10.78 -15.86
N PRO A 69 -11.88 10.56 -16.94
CA PRO A 69 -12.14 11.63 -17.89
C PRO A 69 -12.78 12.79 -17.14
N ALA A 70 -12.18 13.98 -17.28
CA ALA A 70 -12.68 15.18 -16.64
C ALA A 70 -14.15 15.34 -17.03
N SER A 71 -15.03 15.38 -16.02
CA SER A 71 -16.44 15.69 -16.19
C SER A 71 -16.56 16.98 -17.00
N SER A 72 -16.95 16.87 -18.27
CA SER A 72 -17.31 18.01 -19.09
C SER A 72 -18.59 18.59 -18.50
N LYS A 73 -18.44 19.67 -17.74
CA LYS A 73 -19.56 20.49 -17.24
C LYS A 73 -20.46 20.85 -18.44
N PRO A 74 -21.76 20.49 -18.44
CA PRO A 74 -22.69 20.99 -19.46
C PRO A 74 -22.77 22.52 -19.33
N SER A 75 -22.59 23.20 -20.46
CA SER A 75 -22.81 24.65 -20.60
C SER A 75 -24.29 25.00 -20.58
#